data_AF-A0A6C0KPC8-F1
#
_entry.id   AF-A0A6C0KPC8-F1
#
_cell.length_a   1.000
_cell.length_b   1.000
_cell.length_c   1.000
_cell.angle_alpha   90.00
_cell.angle_beta   90.00
_cell.angle_gamma   90.00
#
_symmetry.space_group_name_H-M   'P 1'
#
loop_
_entity.id
_entity.type
_entity.pdbx_description
1 polymer ?
#
loop_
_entity_poly.entity_id
_entity_poly.type
_entity_poly.pdbx_seq_one_letter_code
_entity_poly.pdbx_strand_id
1 'polypeptide(L)'
;MKKTITILGSCRQESLCSCNEYNITSIKEDLSYPHYTKEILQVLNYCMFDNLTPQETIIFRTPAIKKETIKINPFLNDIKNSNIIFIEIASRKYYKYKNLYTHHILYDTAEYNIFKNEIQFGNLTDNEIIEDLNKIIDLLKDKKIIIVGHLVTKKIGIRYDLLNLLKNYCLQNNISFIDPVYELLKKNLPIHDLISIDNQHYTEKGHKEIYLIYKKVIDEIC
;
A
#
# COMPACT_ATOMS: atom_id res chain seq x y z
N MET A 1 20.36 -10.61 12.22
CA MET A 1 20.02 -9.20 11.91
C MET A 1 18.52 -9.08 11.75
N LYS A 2 17.90 -7.99 12.18
CA LYS A 2 16.46 -7.77 11.95
C LYS A 2 16.20 -7.65 10.45
N LYS A 3 15.10 -8.23 9.95
CA LYS A 3 14.69 -8.09 8.55
C LYS A 3 14.24 -6.65 8.32
N THR A 4 14.65 -6.06 7.20
CA THR A 4 14.16 -4.75 6.75
C THR A 4 12.90 -4.94 5.90
N ILE A 5 11.84 -4.23 6.24
CA ILE A 5 10.54 -4.30 5.57
C ILE A 5 10.17 -2.90 5.06
N THR A 6 9.77 -2.81 3.80
CA THR A 6 9.06 -1.64 3.28
C THR A 6 7.57 -1.95 3.19
N ILE A 7 6.76 -0.96 3.56
CA ILE A 7 5.30 -1.02 3.43
C ILE A 7 4.87 0.03 2.41
N LEU A 8 4.24 -0.42 1.33
CA LEU A 8 3.56 0.40 0.32
C LEU A 8 2.07 0.18 0.48
N GLY A 9 1.51 0.77 1.52
CA GLY A 9 0.14 0.53 1.96
C GLY A 9 -0.21 1.39 3.16
N SER A 10 -1.39 1.18 3.72
CA SER A 10 -2.00 2.10 4.70
C SER A 10 -1.65 1.80 6.17
N CYS A 11 -2.33 2.50 7.08
CA CYS A 11 -2.36 2.23 8.51
C CYS A 11 -2.75 0.79 8.87
N ARG A 12 -3.41 0.02 7.99
CA ARG A 12 -3.76 -1.38 8.27
C ARG A 12 -2.54 -2.28 8.47
N GLN A 13 -1.37 -1.89 7.96
CA GLN A 13 -0.11 -2.61 8.19
C GLN A 13 0.71 -2.04 9.36
N GLU A 14 0.19 -1.06 10.12
CA GLU A 14 0.88 -0.46 11.27
C GLU A 14 1.18 -1.46 12.40
N SER A 15 0.47 -2.59 12.42
CA SER A 15 0.78 -3.73 13.30
C SER A 15 2.20 -4.29 13.09
N LEU A 16 2.83 -4.07 11.93
CA LEU A 16 4.24 -4.40 11.71
C LEU A 16 5.19 -3.37 12.32
N CYS A 17 4.76 -2.12 12.49
CA CYS A 17 5.55 -1.01 13.02
C CYS A 17 5.67 -1.04 14.54
N SER A 18 4.66 -1.56 15.24
CA SER A 18 4.60 -1.57 16.70
C SER A 18 5.42 -2.69 17.35
N CYS A 19 5.85 -3.70 16.59
CA CYS A 19 6.69 -4.77 17.08
C CYS A 19 8.17 -4.43 16.85
N ASN A 20 9.01 -4.50 17.88
CA ASN A 20 10.45 -4.24 17.77
C ASN A 20 11.20 -5.40 17.04
N GLU A 21 10.51 -6.23 16.25
CA GLU A 21 11.08 -7.41 15.58
C GLU A 21 11.69 -7.07 14.21
N TYR A 22 11.14 -6.06 13.52
CA TYR A 22 11.53 -5.68 12.16
C TYR A 22 12.12 -4.27 12.11
N ASN A 23 12.95 -4.02 11.10
CA ASN A 23 13.36 -2.67 10.74
C ASN A 23 12.41 -2.16 9.64
N ILE A 24 11.52 -1.21 9.96
CA ILE A 24 10.56 -0.69 8.99
C ILE A 24 11.12 0.56 8.33
N THR A 25 11.12 0.63 7.00
CA THR A 25 11.57 1.83 6.28
C THR A 25 10.59 2.99 6.48
N SER A 26 11.06 4.22 6.34
CA SER A 26 10.25 5.41 6.60
C SER A 26 9.30 5.78 5.45
N ILE A 27 9.39 5.13 4.28
CA ILE A 27 8.56 5.42 3.08
C ILE A 27 7.07 5.62 3.41
N LYS A 28 6.45 4.73 4.19
CA LYS A 28 5.01 4.82 4.52
C LYS A 28 4.66 6.13 5.26
N GLU A 29 5.49 6.54 6.21
CA GLU A 29 5.22 7.70 7.07
C GLU A 29 5.71 9.01 6.46
N ASP A 30 6.91 8.98 5.89
CA ASP A 30 7.63 10.19 5.48
C ASP A 30 7.46 10.52 3.99
N LEU A 31 7.01 9.57 3.15
CA LEU A 31 6.75 9.79 1.73
C LEU A 31 5.25 9.68 1.41
N SER A 32 4.72 8.46 1.34
CA SER A 32 3.32 8.21 0.98
C SER A 32 2.86 6.82 1.43
N TYR A 33 1.57 6.68 1.70
CA TYR A 33 0.89 5.37 1.72
C TYR A 33 0.02 5.22 0.47
N PRO A 34 0.53 4.59 -0.60
CA PRO A 34 -0.23 4.51 -1.84
C PRO A 34 -1.44 3.58 -1.71
N HIS A 35 -2.53 3.89 -2.44
CA HIS A 35 -3.77 3.12 -2.38
C HIS A 35 -4.10 2.30 -3.63
N TYR A 36 -3.44 2.60 -4.75
CA TYR A 36 -3.71 2.00 -6.06
C TYR A 36 -2.41 1.80 -6.83
N THR A 37 -2.43 0.89 -7.81
CA THR A 37 -1.23 0.38 -8.49
C THR A 37 -0.38 1.47 -9.16
N LYS A 38 -1.01 2.46 -9.80
CA LYS A 38 -0.26 3.55 -10.45
C LYS A 38 0.44 4.48 -9.47
N GLU A 39 -0.12 4.72 -8.28
CA GLU A 39 0.58 5.46 -7.22
C GLU A 39 1.73 4.63 -6.64
N ILE A 40 1.54 3.32 -6.46
CA ILE A 40 2.61 2.41 -6.03
C ILE A 40 3.80 2.49 -7.00
N LEU A 41 3.54 2.41 -8.31
CA LEU A 41 4.58 2.59 -9.33
C LEU A 41 5.26 3.96 -9.24
N GLN A 42 4.51 5.03 -8.98
CA GLN A 42 5.09 6.36 -8.80
C GLN A 42 6.05 6.41 -7.61
N VAL A 43 5.66 5.83 -6.47
CA VAL A 43 6.50 5.72 -5.26
C VAL A 43 7.76 4.88 -5.54
N LEU A 44 7.60 3.71 -6.15
CA LEU A 44 8.73 2.82 -6.47
C LEU A 44 9.74 3.51 -7.37
N ASN A 45 9.30 4.16 -8.45
CA ASN A 45 10.19 4.84 -9.38
C ASN A 45 10.96 5.97 -8.68
N TYR A 46 10.31 6.73 -7.80
CA TYR A 46 10.99 7.78 -7.04
C TYR A 46 12.03 7.21 -6.06
N CYS A 47 11.67 6.19 -5.27
CA CYS A 47 12.59 5.59 -4.30
C CYS A 47 13.76 4.81 -4.94
N MET A 48 13.64 4.39 -6.20
CA MET A 48 14.66 3.59 -6.89
C MET A 48 15.52 4.41 -7.86
N PHE A 49 14.96 5.47 -8.47
CA PHE A 49 15.60 6.18 -9.58
C PHE A 49 15.67 7.69 -9.41
N ASP A 50 15.12 8.24 -8.32
CA ASP A 50 15.08 9.69 -8.07
C ASP A 50 14.52 10.50 -9.25
N ASN A 51 13.45 10.00 -9.85
CA ASN A 51 12.96 10.45 -11.15
C ASN A 51 12.03 11.68 -11.10
N LEU A 52 11.97 12.38 -9.97
CA LEU A 52 11.11 13.55 -9.77
C LEU A 52 11.92 14.77 -9.36
N THR A 53 11.54 15.94 -9.87
CA THR A 53 12.03 17.22 -9.34
C THR A 53 11.46 17.46 -7.94
N PRO A 54 12.11 18.28 -7.10
CA PRO A 54 11.59 18.59 -5.77
C PRO A 54 10.13 19.06 -5.79
N GLN A 55 9.75 19.93 -6.73
CA GLN A 55 8.38 20.45 -6.84
C GLN A 55 7.36 19.34 -7.11
N GLU A 56 7.73 18.33 -7.89
CA GLU A 56 6.84 17.21 -8.22
C GLU A 56 6.60 16.28 -7.03
N THR A 57 7.47 16.27 -6.03
CA THR A 57 7.30 15.42 -4.82
C THR A 57 6.05 15.78 -4.01
N ILE A 58 5.44 16.96 -4.26
CA ILE A 58 4.18 17.37 -3.63
C ILE A 58 3.01 16.42 -3.95
N ILE A 59 3.12 15.59 -5.00
CA ILE A 59 2.10 14.58 -5.34
C ILE A 59 1.96 13.48 -4.28
N PHE A 60 3.00 13.29 -3.47
CA PHE A 60 3.01 12.31 -2.39
C PHE A 60 2.30 12.86 -1.17
N ARG A 61 1.73 11.96 -0.38
CA ARG A 61 0.89 12.34 0.75
C ARG A 61 1.60 13.22 1.76
N THR A 62 2.76 12.80 2.26
CA THR A 62 3.41 13.48 3.38
C THR A 62 3.93 14.87 2.98
N PRO A 63 4.58 15.03 1.81
CA PRO A 63 4.86 16.35 1.24
C PRO A 63 3.62 17.25 1.11
N ALA A 64 2.50 16.73 0.60
CA ALA A 64 1.25 17.49 0.48
C ALA A 64 0.72 17.98 1.83
N ILE A 65 0.71 17.11 2.86
CA ILE A 65 0.24 17.47 4.21
C ILE A 65 1.16 18.50 4.85
N LYS A 66 2.47 18.29 4.79
CA LYS A 66 3.47 19.20 5.37
C LYS A 66 3.61 20.51 4.59
N LYS A 67 3.04 20.57 3.37
CA LYS A 67 3.21 21.66 2.40
C LYS A 67 4.69 21.95 2.13
N GLU A 68 5.49 20.89 2.13
CA GLU A 68 6.94 20.94 1.97
C GLU A 68 7.40 19.86 0.99
N THR A 69 8.25 20.26 0.06
CA THR A 69 8.80 19.36 -0.97
C THR A 69 10.08 18.67 -0.49
N ILE A 70 10.35 17.49 -1.03
CA ILE A 70 11.57 16.75 -0.75
C ILE A 70 12.68 17.26 -1.67
N LYS A 71 13.68 17.96 -1.10
CA LYS A 71 14.80 18.54 -1.85
C LYS A 71 15.87 17.53 -2.24
N ILE A 72 16.14 16.58 -1.35
CA ILE A 72 17.09 15.48 -1.52
C ILE A 72 16.33 14.23 -1.12
N ASN A 73 16.31 13.21 -1.98
CA ASN A 73 15.57 11.99 -1.76
C ASN A 73 16.21 11.12 -0.66
N PRO A 74 15.65 11.06 0.56
CA PRO A 74 16.23 10.28 1.64
C PRO A 74 15.87 8.79 1.52
N PHE A 75 14.92 8.45 0.64
CA PHE A 75 14.39 7.10 0.45
C PHE A 75 15.13 6.32 -0.64
N LEU A 76 16.14 6.96 -1.25
CA LEU A 76 16.97 6.32 -2.25
C LEU A 76 17.65 5.11 -1.63
N ASN A 77 17.41 3.94 -2.23
CA ASN A 77 17.84 2.61 -1.76
C ASN A 77 16.97 1.95 -0.68
N ASP A 78 15.92 2.56 -0.13
CA ASP A 78 15.07 1.89 0.87
C ASP A 78 14.46 0.61 0.29
N ILE A 79 13.93 0.68 -0.94
CA ILE A 79 13.42 -0.49 -1.68
C ILE A 79 14.53 -1.52 -1.91
N LYS A 80 15.73 -1.06 -2.28
CA LYS A 80 16.89 -1.94 -2.55
C LYS A 80 17.39 -2.62 -1.28
N ASN A 81 17.32 -1.97 -0.13
CA ASN A 81 17.82 -2.48 1.15
C ASN A 81 16.77 -3.33 1.89
N SER A 82 15.51 -3.27 1.46
CA SER A 82 14.45 -4.11 2.01
C SER A 82 14.61 -5.58 1.62
N ASN A 83 14.32 -6.44 2.58
CA ASN A 83 14.23 -7.89 2.39
C ASN A 83 12.83 -8.30 1.92
N ILE A 84 11.80 -7.61 2.43
CA ILE A 84 10.39 -7.90 2.16
C ILE A 84 9.67 -6.58 1.83
N ILE A 85 8.80 -6.63 0.82
CA ILE A 85 7.93 -5.51 0.44
C ILE A 85 6.47 -5.92 0.65
N PHE A 86 5.78 -5.23 1.55
CA PHE A 86 4.33 -5.32 1.71
C PHE A 86 3.67 -4.31 0.77
N ILE A 87 2.71 -4.75 -0.04
CA ILE A 87 1.99 -3.89 -0.99
C ILE A 87 0.50 -4.05 -0.73
N GLU A 88 -0.14 -2.98 -0.27
CA GLU A 88 -1.60 -2.94 -0.18
C GLU A 88 -2.19 -2.25 -1.42
N ILE A 89 -3.15 -2.91 -2.07
CA ILE A 89 -3.95 -2.30 -3.14
C ILE A 89 -5.39 -2.24 -2.68
N ALA A 90 -5.85 -1.04 -2.35
CA ALA A 90 -7.13 -0.81 -1.69
C ALA A 90 -8.19 -0.13 -2.57
N SER A 91 -7.78 0.39 -3.73
CA SER A 91 -8.63 1.20 -4.59
C SER A 91 -8.40 0.91 -6.07
N ARG A 92 -9.50 0.92 -6.83
CA ARG A 92 -9.48 1.05 -8.30
C ARG A 92 -9.37 2.50 -8.74
N LYS A 93 -9.68 3.45 -7.87
CA LYS A 93 -9.63 4.87 -8.21
C LYS A 93 -8.19 5.30 -8.41
N TYR A 94 -7.95 6.06 -9.47
CA TYR A 94 -6.69 6.77 -9.66
C TYR A 94 -6.92 8.27 -9.57
N TYR A 95 -5.84 8.98 -9.24
CA TYR A 95 -5.75 10.43 -9.26
C TYR A 95 -4.47 10.81 -10.01
N LYS A 96 -4.59 11.74 -10.95
CA LYS A 96 -3.49 12.14 -11.83
C LYS A 96 -3.37 13.65 -11.85
N TYR A 97 -2.21 14.15 -11.46
CA TYR A 97 -1.83 15.57 -11.56
C TYR A 97 -0.82 15.72 -12.69
N LYS A 98 -1.20 16.44 -13.76
CA LYS A 98 -0.41 16.52 -15.01
C LYS A 98 -0.11 15.12 -15.55
N ASN A 99 1.16 14.70 -15.58
CA ASN A 99 1.59 13.38 -16.05
C ASN A 99 1.94 12.41 -14.90
N LEU A 100 1.67 12.78 -13.65
CA LEU A 100 2.08 12.04 -12.46
C LEU A 100 0.86 11.51 -11.70
N TYR A 101 0.98 10.33 -11.08
CA TYR A 101 -0.06 9.78 -10.23
C TYR A 101 0.11 10.25 -8.79
N THR A 102 -0.98 10.70 -8.17
CA THR A 102 -0.93 11.48 -6.93
C THR A 102 -1.78 10.86 -5.83
N HIS A 103 -1.42 11.11 -4.58
CA HIS A 103 -2.25 10.66 -3.47
C HIS A 103 -3.60 11.38 -3.45
N HIS A 104 -4.67 10.64 -3.13
CA HIS A 104 -6.06 11.12 -3.19
C HIS A 104 -6.37 12.37 -2.34
N ILE A 105 -5.61 12.64 -1.28
CA ILE A 105 -5.85 13.81 -0.39
C ILE A 105 -5.77 15.14 -1.13
N LEU A 106 -4.98 15.20 -2.21
CA LEU A 106 -4.86 16.40 -3.04
C LEU A 106 -6.14 16.69 -3.84
N TYR A 107 -7.10 15.76 -3.86
CA TYR A 107 -8.41 15.91 -4.46
C TYR A 107 -9.53 15.91 -3.41
N ASP A 108 -9.51 14.92 -2.51
CA ASP A 108 -10.62 14.62 -1.59
C ASP A 108 -10.62 15.50 -0.33
N THR A 109 -9.47 16.01 0.12
CA THR A 109 -9.34 16.68 1.43
C THR A 109 -9.24 18.20 1.29
N ALA A 110 -10.26 18.93 1.76
CA ALA A 110 -10.35 20.39 1.63
C ALA A 110 -9.12 21.18 2.12
N GLU A 111 -8.40 20.67 3.12
CA GLU A 111 -7.19 21.31 3.65
C GLU A 111 -5.97 21.22 2.72
N TYR A 112 -5.92 20.17 1.89
CA TYR A 112 -4.76 19.82 1.07
C TYR A 112 -5.05 19.87 -0.44
N ASN A 113 -6.29 20.14 -0.84
CA ASN A 113 -6.73 20.02 -2.23
C ASN A 113 -6.38 21.22 -3.13
N ILE A 114 -5.18 21.78 -2.93
CA ILE A 114 -4.65 22.96 -3.62
C ILE A 114 -4.68 22.78 -5.15
N PHE A 115 -4.57 21.53 -5.63
CA PHE A 115 -4.56 21.18 -7.05
C PHE A 115 -5.84 20.50 -7.53
N LYS A 116 -6.94 20.52 -6.76
CA LYS A 116 -8.17 19.76 -7.06
C LYS A 116 -8.67 19.92 -8.48
N ASN A 117 -8.69 21.15 -8.99
CA ASN A 117 -9.22 21.49 -10.31
C ASN A 117 -8.30 21.01 -11.46
N GLU A 118 -7.05 20.68 -11.16
CA GLU A 118 -6.07 20.16 -12.12
C GLU A 118 -5.95 18.63 -12.06
N ILE A 119 -6.54 17.99 -11.05
CA ILE A 119 -6.45 16.55 -10.85
C ILE A 119 -7.54 15.84 -11.64
N GLN A 120 -7.10 14.98 -12.54
CA GLN A 120 -7.96 14.00 -13.21
C GLN A 120 -8.15 12.80 -12.29
N PHE A 121 -9.39 12.33 -12.15
CA PHE A 121 -9.71 11.13 -11.38
C PHE A 121 -10.58 10.19 -12.21
N GLY A 122 -10.47 8.91 -11.92
CA GLY A 122 -11.22 7.88 -12.64
C GLY A 122 -11.05 6.52 -11.97
N ASN A 123 -11.45 5.45 -12.66
CA ASN A 123 -11.23 4.09 -12.21
C ASN A 123 -10.31 3.36 -13.19
N LEU A 124 -9.36 2.62 -12.64
CA LEU A 124 -8.54 1.68 -13.36
C LEU A 124 -9.38 0.47 -13.76
N THR A 125 -9.19 0.05 -15.00
CA THR A 125 -9.68 -1.24 -15.50
C THR A 125 -8.89 -2.40 -14.90
N ASP A 126 -9.43 -3.61 -14.98
CA ASP A 126 -8.71 -4.83 -14.56
C ASP A 126 -7.39 -4.98 -15.31
N ASN A 127 -7.40 -4.76 -16.63
CA ASN A 127 -6.19 -4.85 -17.46
C ASN A 127 -5.12 -3.86 -17.02
N GLU A 128 -5.48 -2.60 -16.75
CA GLU A 128 -4.52 -1.62 -16.24
C GLU A 128 -3.92 -2.03 -14.89
N ILE A 129 -4.74 -2.57 -13.98
CA ILE A 129 -4.26 -3.06 -12.68
C ILE A 129 -3.28 -4.23 -12.87
N ILE A 130 -3.60 -5.19 -13.74
CA ILE A 130 -2.72 -6.33 -14.05
C ILE A 130 -1.42 -5.87 -14.71
N GLU A 131 -1.49 -4.95 -15.67
CA GLU A 131 -0.30 -4.38 -16.32
C GLU A 131 0.60 -3.65 -15.32
N ASP A 132 0.01 -2.87 -14.40
CA ASP A 132 0.77 -2.19 -13.37
C ASP A 132 1.38 -3.16 -12.37
N LEU A 133 0.64 -4.20 -11.97
CA LEU A 133 1.16 -5.28 -11.12
C LEU A 133 2.36 -5.95 -11.76
N ASN A 134 2.30 -6.32 -13.04
CA ASN A 134 3.43 -6.91 -13.74
C ASN A 134 4.68 -6.01 -13.69
N LYS A 135 4.51 -4.69 -13.86
CA LYS A 135 5.61 -3.71 -13.73
C LYS A 135 6.14 -3.63 -12.30
N ILE A 136 5.25 -3.63 -11.30
CA ILE A 136 5.63 -3.63 -9.88
C ILE A 136 6.48 -4.87 -9.56
N ILE A 137 6.03 -6.05 -10.00
CA ILE A 137 6.73 -7.31 -9.74
C ILE A 137 8.08 -7.35 -10.47
N ASP A 138 8.17 -6.88 -11.72
CA ASP A 138 9.43 -6.80 -12.45
C ASP A 138 10.45 -5.86 -11.77
N LEU A 139 10.01 -4.67 -11.33
CA LEU A 139 10.85 -3.75 -10.57
C LEU A 139 11.35 -4.35 -9.24
N LEU A 140 10.59 -5.26 -8.66
CA LEU A 140 10.84 -5.87 -7.36
C LEU A 140 11.28 -7.34 -7.47
N LYS A 141 11.70 -7.81 -8.64
CA LYS A 141 11.96 -9.25 -8.91
C LYS A 141 12.96 -9.91 -7.96
N ASP A 142 13.90 -9.14 -7.40
CA ASP A 142 14.91 -9.62 -6.45
C ASP A 142 14.43 -9.52 -4.98
N LYS A 143 13.13 -9.25 -4.76
CA LYS A 143 12.53 -9.03 -3.44
C LYS A 143 11.47 -10.07 -3.15
N LYS A 144 11.29 -10.35 -1.85
CA LYS A 144 10.13 -11.11 -1.38
C LYS A 144 8.95 -10.16 -1.27
N ILE A 145 7.86 -10.46 -1.97
CA ILE A 145 6.69 -9.57 -2.10
C ILE A 145 5.49 -10.23 -1.42
N ILE A 146 4.79 -9.46 -0.60
CA ILE A 146 3.50 -9.85 -0.02
C ILE A 146 2.47 -8.82 -0.48
N ILE A 147 1.49 -9.25 -1.26
CA ILE A 147 0.34 -8.42 -1.63
C ILE A 147 -0.75 -8.59 -0.57
N VAL A 148 -1.32 -7.49 -0.12
CA VAL A 148 -2.36 -7.46 0.90
C VAL A 148 -3.62 -6.81 0.33
N GLY A 149 -4.75 -7.51 0.46
CA GLY A 149 -6.06 -6.97 0.13
C GLY A 149 -6.57 -5.98 1.17
N HIS A 150 -7.53 -5.15 0.79
CA HIS A 150 -8.24 -4.27 1.72
C HIS A 150 -9.19 -5.04 2.66
N LEU A 151 -9.73 -4.36 3.68
CA LEU A 151 -10.78 -4.93 4.52
C LEU A 151 -12.10 -5.02 3.75
N VAL A 152 -12.45 -6.23 3.33
CA VAL A 152 -13.69 -6.49 2.58
C VAL A 152 -14.59 -7.40 3.41
N THR A 153 -15.58 -6.79 4.06
CA THR A 153 -16.56 -7.51 4.91
C THR A 153 -17.80 -7.99 4.14
N LYS A 154 -17.94 -7.60 2.87
CA LYS A 154 -19.06 -7.99 1.99
C LYS A 154 -18.55 -8.68 0.73
N LYS A 155 -19.17 -9.79 0.34
CA LYS A 155 -18.79 -10.57 -0.85
C LYS A 155 -19.40 -10.06 -2.16
N ILE A 156 -19.54 -8.73 -2.29
CA ILE A 156 -20.13 -8.06 -3.45
C ILE A 156 -19.52 -6.66 -3.64
N GLY A 157 -19.54 -6.17 -4.87
CA GLY A 157 -19.18 -4.80 -5.24
C GLY A 157 -17.69 -4.57 -5.48
N ILE A 158 -17.35 -3.36 -5.89
CA ILE A 158 -16.04 -3.02 -6.50
C ILE A 158 -14.81 -3.38 -5.66
N ARG A 159 -14.92 -3.34 -4.32
CA ARG A 159 -13.82 -3.72 -3.41
C ARG A 159 -13.62 -5.23 -3.35
N TYR A 160 -14.71 -5.99 -3.37
CA TYR A 160 -14.67 -7.44 -3.45
C TYR A 160 -14.16 -7.90 -4.82
N ASP A 161 -14.58 -7.24 -5.90
CA ASP A 161 -14.10 -7.54 -7.25
C ASP A 161 -12.61 -7.28 -7.38
N LEU A 162 -12.11 -6.16 -6.82
CA LEU A 162 -10.67 -5.88 -6.73
C LEU A 162 -9.94 -6.95 -5.91
N LEU A 163 -10.45 -7.32 -4.73
CA LEU A 163 -9.85 -8.34 -3.89
C LEU A 163 -9.68 -9.67 -4.65
N ASN A 164 -10.72 -10.10 -5.39
CA ASN A 164 -10.67 -11.32 -6.19
C ASN A 164 -9.68 -11.22 -7.34
N LEU A 165 -9.62 -10.07 -8.03
CA LEU A 165 -8.62 -9.82 -9.07
C LEU A 165 -7.21 -9.99 -8.53
N LEU A 166 -6.89 -9.34 -7.40
CA LEU A 166 -5.58 -9.44 -6.75
C LEU A 166 -5.27 -10.87 -6.31
N LYS A 167 -6.22 -11.55 -5.66
CA LYS A 167 -6.07 -12.93 -5.20
C LYS A 167 -5.76 -13.87 -6.36
N ASN A 168 -6.51 -13.77 -7.46
CA ASN A 168 -6.32 -14.59 -8.65
C ASN A 168 -4.96 -14.32 -9.31
N TYR A 169 -4.60 -13.04 -9.46
CA TYR A 169 -3.29 -12.65 -9.98
C TYR A 169 -2.15 -13.25 -9.15
N CYS A 170 -2.21 -13.12 -7.83
CA CYS A 170 -1.18 -13.63 -6.93
C CYS A 170 -1.07 -15.15 -7.01
N LEU A 171 -2.21 -15.86 -7.05
CA LEU A 171 -2.26 -17.31 -7.19
C LEU A 171 -1.60 -17.78 -8.50
N GLN A 172 -1.92 -17.12 -9.62
CA GLN A 172 -1.38 -17.46 -10.94
C GLN A 172 0.13 -17.22 -11.05
N ASN A 173 0.66 -16.25 -10.32
CA ASN A 173 2.06 -15.84 -10.37
C ASN A 173 2.89 -16.34 -9.16
N ASN A 174 2.32 -17.21 -8.32
CA ASN A 174 2.96 -17.73 -7.11
C ASN A 174 3.49 -16.62 -6.17
N ILE A 175 2.70 -15.56 -5.99
CA ILE A 175 2.99 -14.44 -5.09
C ILE A 175 2.19 -14.61 -3.80
N SER A 176 2.82 -14.36 -2.65
CA SER A 176 2.13 -14.40 -1.36
C SER A 176 1.03 -13.34 -1.29
N PHE A 177 -0.18 -13.77 -0.97
CA PHE A 177 -1.35 -12.91 -0.84
C PHE A 177 -2.03 -13.06 0.51
N ILE A 178 -2.44 -11.94 1.11
CA ILE A 178 -3.19 -11.91 2.36
C ILE A 178 -4.54 -11.24 2.11
N ASP A 179 -5.61 -12.01 2.25
CA ASP A 179 -6.97 -11.51 2.43
C ASP A 179 -7.21 -11.34 3.94
N PRO A 180 -7.14 -10.12 4.49
CA PRO A 180 -7.07 -9.98 5.94
C PRO A 180 -8.35 -10.41 6.64
N VAL A 181 -9.52 -10.13 6.06
CA VAL A 181 -10.81 -10.52 6.64
C VAL A 181 -10.94 -12.03 6.63
N TYR A 182 -10.58 -12.68 5.52
CA TYR A 182 -10.61 -14.14 5.43
C TYR A 182 -9.69 -14.80 6.46
N GLU A 183 -8.45 -14.32 6.59
CA GLU A 183 -7.49 -14.89 7.57
C GLU A 183 -7.93 -14.66 9.02
N LEU A 184 -8.50 -13.49 9.34
CA LEU A 184 -9.01 -13.20 10.68
C LEU A 184 -10.22 -14.06 11.04
N LEU A 185 -11.14 -14.30 10.10
CA LEU A 185 -12.32 -15.13 10.34
C LEU A 185 -11.99 -16.60 10.63
N LYS A 186 -10.84 -17.12 10.15
CA LYS A 186 -10.37 -18.48 10.51
C LYS A 186 -10.12 -18.64 12.01
N LYS A 187 -9.94 -17.56 12.76
CA LYS A 187 -9.71 -17.59 14.21
C LYS A 187 -11.00 -17.74 15.03
N ASN A 188 -12.16 -17.85 14.40
CA ASN A 188 -13.47 -17.94 15.06
C ASN A 188 -13.74 -16.78 16.05
N LEU A 189 -13.16 -15.61 15.77
CA LEU A 189 -13.38 -14.39 16.56
C LEU A 189 -14.50 -13.55 15.91
N PRO A 190 -15.32 -12.85 16.70
CA PRO A 190 -16.34 -11.96 16.14
C PRO A 190 -15.69 -10.82 15.34
N ILE A 191 -16.18 -10.55 14.13
CA ILE A 191 -15.56 -9.56 13.23
C ILE A 191 -15.58 -8.13 13.82
N HIS A 192 -16.60 -7.80 14.62
CA HIS A 192 -16.75 -6.50 15.27
C HIS A 192 -15.73 -6.26 16.38
N ASP A 193 -15.11 -7.32 16.91
CA ASP A 193 -14.00 -7.21 17.85
C ASP A 193 -12.70 -6.82 17.15
N LEU A 194 -12.60 -7.08 15.84
CA LEU A 194 -11.36 -7.01 15.06
C LEU A 194 -11.34 -5.81 14.12
N ILE A 195 -12.50 -5.42 13.59
CA ILE A 195 -12.65 -4.33 12.63
C ILE A 195 -13.52 -3.25 13.26
N SER A 196 -13.10 -2.00 13.14
CA SER A 196 -13.84 -0.85 13.63
C SER A 196 -15.19 -0.68 12.95
N ILE A 197 -16.07 0.11 13.57
CA ILE A 197 -17.44 0.34 13.09
C ILE A 197 -17.51 0.94 11.67
N ASP A 198 -16.48 1.66 11.24
CA ASP A 198 -16.35 2.23 9.90
C ASP A 198 -16.00 1.18 8.82
N ASN A 199 -15.74 -0.07 9.22
CA ASN A 199 -15.31 -1.18 8.38
C ASN A 199 -14.02 -0.92 7.57
N GLN A 200 -13.19 0.02 7.99
CA GLN A 200 -12.00 0.46 7.25
C GLN A 200 -10.69 0.31 8.02
N HIS A 201 -10.78 0.18 9.35
CA HIS A 201 -9.64 0.05 10.24
C HIS A 201 -9.76 -1.18 11.13
N TYR A 202 -8.64 -1.59 11.70
CA TYR A 202 -8.65 -2.58 12.76
C TYR A 202 -8.91 -1.92 14.11
N THR A 203 -9.49 -2.66 15.04
CA THR A 203 -9.38 -2.35 16.46
C THR A 203 -7.97 -2.67 16.97
N GLU A 204 -7.66 -2.32 18.21
CA GLU A 204 -6.39 -2.76 18.84
C GLU A 204 -6.25 -4.29 18.84
N LYS A 205 -7.35 -5.00 19.13
CA LYS A 205 -7.38 -6.47 19.07
C LYS A 205 -7.18 -6.95 17.63
N GLY A 206 -7.79 -6.30 16.65
CA GLY A 206 -7.56 -6.58 15.22
C GLY A 206 -6.09 -6.43 14.81
N HIS A 207 -5.42 -5.36 15.25
CA HIS A 207 -3.99 -5.14 15.00
C HIS A 207 -3.13 -6.25 15.61
N LYS A 208 -3.43 -6.72 16.83
CA LYS A 208 -2.74 -7.85 17.46
C LYS A 208 -2.94 -9.15 16.68
N GLU A 209 -4.15 -9.42 16.23
CA GLU A 209 -4.47 -10.68 15.53
C GLU A 209 -3.90 -10.73 14.11
N ILE A 210 -3.97 -9.61 13.36
CA ILE A 210 -3.42 -9.52 12.01
C ILE A 210 -1.88 -9.54 12.02
N TYR A 211 -1.26 -9.00 13.07
CA TYR A 211 0.19 -9.09 13.25
C TYR A 211 0.68 -10.54 13.24
N LEU A 212 -0.02 -11.43 13.96
CA LEU A 212 0.33 -12.85 14.01
C LEU A 212 0.23 -13.52 12.63
N ILE A 213 -0.72 -13.08 11.80
CA ILE A 213 -0.86 -13.55 10.42
C ILE A 213 0.30 -13.05 9.57
N TYR A 214 0.64 -11.76 9.66
CA TYR A 214 1.78 -11.19 8.95
C TYR A 214 3.09 -11.87 9.33
N LYS A 215 3.32 -12.09 10.62
CA LYS A 215 4.50 -12.80 11.13
C LYS A 215 4.61 -14.20 10.54
N LYS A 216 3.52 -14.98 10.58
CA LYS A 216 3.48 -16.32 10.00
C LYS A 216 3.87 -16.31 8.52
N VAL A 217 3.29 -15.41 7.72
CA VAL A 217 3.59 -15.31 6.27
C VAL A 217 5.05 -14.89 6.04
N ILE A 218 5.57 -13.95 6.85
CA ILE A 218 6.98 -13.53 6.80
C ILE A 218 7.91 -14.71 7.08
N ASP A 219 7.57 -15.57 8.04
CA ASP A 219 8.38 -16.74 8.41
C ASP A 219 8.31 -17.84 7.33
N GLU A 220 7.19 -18.00 6.64
CA GLU A 220 7.02 -18.99 5.55
C GLU A 220 7.80 -18.65 4.28
N ILE A 221 7.92 -17.36 3.96
CA ILE A 221 8.66 -16.91 2.77
C ILE A 221 10.15 -16.71 3.04
N CYS A 222 10.59 -16.75 4.30
CA CYS A 222 11.95 -16.42 4.71
C CYS A 222 12.87 -17.61 4.81
#